data_AF-A0A1M5TKX9-F1
#
_entry.id   AF-A0A1M5TKX9-F1
#
_cell.length_a   1.000
_cell.length_b   1.000
_cell.length_c   1.000
_cell.angle_alpha   90.00
_cell.angle_beta   90.00
_cell.angle_gamma   90.00
#
_symmetry.space_group_name_H-M   'P 1'
#
loop_
_entity.id
_entity.type
_entity.pdbx_description
1 polymer ?
#
loop_
_entity_poly.entity_id
_entity_poly.type
_entity_poly.pdbx_seq_one_letter_code
_entity_poly.pdbx_strand_id
1 'polypeptide(L)'
;MNRKFWILIVVVIVILGIIFIPKILKNEGGKTVKFEVLNKNEVPKKIQELLPRYMSEERALACKVEDEVYVIVTRGEKKTAGYTVTIDRIEKVKSKNNFDLIVYAEYKDPKPNELVAQVITYPTVVVKTELNKLPNKIKLETEYVE
;
A
#
# COMPACT_ATOMS: atom_id res chain seq x y z
N MET A 1 16.11 44.67 18.26
CA MET A 1 16.33 43.38 17.56
C MET A 1 15.82 43.52 16.13
N ASN A 2 16.71 43.44 15.15
CA ASN A 2 16.41 43.90 13.78
C ASN A 2 15.46 42.93 13.07
N ARG A 3 14.46 43.44 12.34
CA ARG A 3 13.50 42.64 11.56
C ARG A 3 14.18 41.62 10.62
N LYS A 4 15.39 41.97 10.13
CA LYS A 4 16.26 41.10 9.32
C LYS A 4 16.78 39.86 10.08
N PHE A 5 16.98 39.97 11.40
CA PHE A 5 17.42 38.88 12.26
C PHE A 5 16.30 37.85 12.49
N TRP A 6 15.06 38.32 12.67
CA TRP A 6 13.88 37.45 12.76
C TRP A 6 13.60 36.69 11.47
N ILE A 7 13.76 37.35 10.31
CA ILE A 7 13.63 36.69 9.00
C ILE A 7 14.68 35.57 8.85
N LEU A 8 15.91 35.80 9.31
CA LEU A 8 16.99 34.82 9.20
C LEU A 8 16.75 33.60 10.10
N ILE A 9 16.19 33.78 11.30
CA ILE A 9 15.79 32.70 12.20
C ILE A 9 14.68 31.85 11.58
N VAL A 10 13.65 32.47 10.98
CA VAL A 10 12.53 31.75 10.34
C VAL A 10 13.02 30.93 9.15
N VAL A 11 13.93 31.47 8.34
CA VAL A 11 14.52 30.74 7.20
C VAL A 11 15.31 29.51 7.67
N VAL A 12 16.09 29.63 8.76
CA VAL A 12 16.83 28.50 9.33
C VAL A 12 15.89 27.41 9.87
N ILE A 13 14.77 27.78 10.51
CA ILE A 13 13.77 26.81 11.00
C ILE A 13 13.09 26.08 9.83
N VAL A 14 12.78 26.78 8.73
CA VAL A 14 12.19 26.15 7.54
C VAL A 14 13.19 25.19 6.87
N ILE A 15 14.46 25.56 6.76
CA ILE A 15 15.51 24.70 6.20
C ILE A 15 15.72 23.46 7.08
N LEU A 16 15.77 23.62 8.41
CA LEU A 16 15.88 22.51 9.34
C LEU A 16 14.65 21.60 9.30
N GLY A 17 13.45 22.16 9.18
CA GLY A 17 12.21 21.40 8.99
C GLY A 17 12.25 20.55 7.72
N ILE A 18 12.65 21.12 6.58
CA ILE A 18 12.77 20.41 5.30
C ILE A 18 13.80 19.27 5.37
N ILE A 19 14.90 19.44 6.12
CA ILE A 19 15.92 18.39 6.30
C ILE A 19 15.44 17.29 7.25
N PHE A 20 14.59 17.61 8.24
CA PHE A 20 14.10 16.64 9.24
C PHE A 20 12.87 15.83 8.77
N ILE A 21 12.03 16.38 7.89
CA ILE A 21 10.86 15.69 7.31
C ILE A 21 11.21 14.35 6.62
N PRO A 22 12.22 14.24 5.74
CA PRO A 22 12.51 12.97 5.05
C PRO A 22 13.04 11.87 5.98
N LYS A 23 13.47 12.22 7.21
CA LYS A 23 14.01 11.24 8.17
C LYS A 23 12.92 10.58 9.02
N ILE A 24 11.78 11.24 9.22
CA ILE A 24 10.62 10.68 9.95
C ILE A 24 9.82 9.69 9.06
N LEU A 25 9.98 9.76 7.74
CA LEU A 25 9.38 8.81 6.78
C LEU A 25 10.18 7.52 6.59
N LYS A 26 11.38 7.42 7.16
CA LYS A 26 12.24 6.25 6.98
C LYS A 26 12.09 5.32 8.19
N ASN A 27 10.96 4.63 8.24
CA ASN A 27 10.65 3.65 9.27
C ASN A 27 11.74 2.56 9.31
N GLU A 28 12.33 2.39 10.48
CA GLU A 28 13.43 1.48 10.75
C GLU A 28 12.89 0.07 11.07
N GLY A 29 13.30 -0.93 10.26
CA GLY A 29 13.16 -2.35 10.64
C GLY A 29 13.05 -3.33 9.47
N GLY A 30 12.37 -2.94 8.39
CA GLY A 30 12.17 -3.76 7.19
C GLY A 30 12.99 -3.28 5.99
N LYS A 31 13.38 -4.19 5.10
CA LYS A 31 13.83 -3.78 3.76
C LYS A 31 12.57 -3.49 2.93
N THR A 32 12.40 -2.24 2.51
CA THR A 32 11.32 -1.87 1.57
C THR A 32 11.47 -2.67 0.28
N VAL A 33 10.39 -3.31 -0.15
CA VAL A 33 10.31 -4.08 -1.38
C VAL A 33 9.78 -3.16 -2.47
N LYS A 34 10.51 -3.03 -3.58
CA LYS A 34 9.97 -2.33 -4.76
C LYS A 34 8.89 -3.17 -5.43
N PHE A 35 7.87 -2.47 -5.89
CA PHE A 35 6.76 -3.07 -6.61
C PHE A 35 6.26 -2.13 -7.70
N GLU A 36 5.55 -2.72 -8.65
CA GLU A 36 4.88 -2.04 -9.76
C GLU A 36 3.39 -2.37 -9.69
N VAL A 37 2.54 -1.35 -9.73
CA VAL A 37 1.09 -1.52 -9.76
C VAL A 37 0.68 -1.95 -11.16
N LEU A 38 -0.04 -3.07 -11.25
CA LEU A 38 -0.47 -3.64 -12.52
C LEU A 38 -1.86 -3.18 -12.89
N ASN A 39 -2.03 -2.85 -14.17
CA ASN A 39 -3.35 -2.72 -14.76
C ASN A 39 -3.98 -4.09 -14.94
N LYS A 40 -5.31 -4.14 -15.06
CA LYS A 40 -6.07 -5.38 -15.23
C LYS A 40 -5.55 -6.29 -16.36
N ASN A 41 -5.04 -5.70 -17.44
CA ASN A 41 -4.52 -6.43 -18.60
C ASN A 41 -3.13 -7.02 -18.39
N GLU A 42 -2.37 -6.51 -17.41
CA GLU A 42 -1.00 -6.93 -17.08
C GLU A 42 -1.00 -8.02 -16.00
N VAL A 43 -2.12 -8.16 -15.26
CA VAL A 43 -2.29 -9.23 -14.27
C VAL A 43 -2.29 -10.60 -14.98
N PRO A 44 -1.45 -11.55 -14.58
CA PRO A 44 -1.44 -12.90 -15.15
C PRO A 44 -2.82 -13.57 -15.11
N LYS A 45 -3.20 -14.28 -16.20
CA LYS A 45 -4.51 -14.94 -16.33
C LYS A 45 -4.86 -15.83 -15.13
N LYS A 46 -3.87 -16.58 -14.63
CA LYS A 46 -4.03 -17.45 -13.46
C LYS A 46 -4.47 -16.69 -12.20
N ILE A 47 -4.01 -15.46 -12.01
CA ILE A 47 -4.47 -14.60 -10.91
C ILE A 47 -5.89 -14.12 -11.20
N GLN A 48 -6.18 -13.66 -12.43
CA GLN A 48 -7.53 -13.19 -12.79
C GLN A 48 -8.62 -14.25 -12.58
N GLU A 49 -8.30 -15.52 -12.84
CA GLU A 49 -9.24 -16.65 -12.67
C GLU A 49 -9.48 -17.01 -11.19
N LEU A 50 -8.46 -16.91 -10.35
CA LEU A 50 -8.54 -17.32 -8.95
C LEU A 50 -8.95 -16.18 -8.01
N LEU A 51 -8.59 -14.94 -8.35
CA LEU A 51 -8.80 -13.76 -7.53
C LEU A 51 -10.25 -13.55 -7.07
N PRO A 52 -11.30 -13.77 -7.91
CA PRO A 52 -12.69 -13.61 -7.49
C PRO A 52 -13.07 -14.40 -6.23
N ARG A 53 -12.38 -15.53 -5.96
CA ARG A 53 -12.64 -16.36 -4.77
C ARG A 53 -12.17 -15.74 -3.46
N TYR A 54 -11.33 -14.71 -3.53
CA TYR A 54 -10.68 -14.10 -2.37
C TYR A 54 -11.08 -12.62 -2.15
N MET A 55 -11.88 -12.05 -3.06
CA MET A 55 -12.25 -10.63 -3.06
C MET A 55 -13.28 -10.23 -2.01
N SER A 56 -14.01 -11.18 -1.41
CA SER A 56 -15.13 -10.89 -0.51
C SER A 56 -14.71 -10.30 0.85
N GLU A 57 -13.45 -10.50 1.26
CA GLU A 57 -12.92 -10.01 2.53
C GLU A 57 -11.74 -9.05 2.35
N GLU A 58 -11.46 -8.27 3.39
CA GLU A 58 -10.28 -7.41 3.46
C GLU A 58 -9.04 -8.26 3.82
N ARG A 59 -8.08 -8.35 2.90
CA ARG A 59 -6.88 -9.18 3.10
C ARG A 59 -5.76 -8.83 2.14
N ALA A 60 -4.54 -9.20 2.52
CA ALA A 60 -3.38 -9.26 1.65
C ALA A 60 -3.04 -10.71 1.30
N LEU A 61 -2.65 -10.96 0.05
CA LEU A 61 -2.25 -12.26 -0.46
C LEU A 61 -0.94 -12.12 -1.22
N ALA A 62 -0.08 -13.13 -1.13
CA ALA A 62 1.09 -13.26 -2.00
C ALA A 62 0.99 -14.55 -2.81
N CYS A 63 1.25 -14.47 -4.11
CA CYS A 63 1.28 -15.64 -4.98
C CYS A 63 2.43 -15.54 -5.98
N LYS A 64 2.87 -16.70 -6.50
CA LYS A 64 3.97 -16.79 -7.45
C LYS A 64 3.45 -17.38 -8.76
N VAL A 65 3.69 -16.68 -9.86
CA VAL A 65 3.29 -17.07 -11.23
C VAL A 65 4.50 -16.86 -12.12
N GLU A 66 4.90 -17.88 -12.88
CA GLU A 66 6.02 -17.79 -13.87
C GLU A 66 7.28 -17.15 -13.29
N ASP A 67 7.66 -17.62 -12.09
CA ASP A 67 8.80 -17.12 -11.32
C ASP A 67 8.71 -15.72 -10.71
N GLU A 68 7.61 -15.00 -10.95
CA GLU A 68 7.37 -13.65 -10.42
C GLU A 68 6.43 -13.67 -9.23
N VAL A 69 6.69 -12.82 -8.24
CA VAL A 69 5.89 -12.73 -7.00
C VAL A 69 4.96 -11.52 -7.06
N TYR A 70 3.68 -11.79 -6.88
CA TYR A 70 2.61 -10.81 -6.90
C TYR A 70 2.02 -10.67 -5.51
N VAL A 71 1.71 -9.43 -5.13
CA VAL A 71 0.95 -9.11 -3.92
C VAL A 71 -0.38 -8.53 -4.33
N ILE A 72 -1.44 -9.01 -3.70
CA ILE A 72 -2.82 -8.58 -3.95
C ILE A 72 -3.37 -8.06 -2.62
N VAL A 73 -3.99 -6.89 -2.63
CA VAL A 73 -4.76 -6.39 -1.50
C VAL A 73 -6.20 -6.19 -1.94
N THR A 74 -7.13 -6.81 -1.20
CA THR A 74 -8.57 -6.72 -1.43
C THR A 74 -9.22 -5.92 -0.34
N ARG A 75 -10.25 -5.15 -0.68
CA ARG A 75 -11.03 -4.36 0.26
C ARG A 75 -12.40 -4.97 0.61
N GLY A 76 -12.58 -6.25 0.32
CA GLY A 76 -13.84 -6.92 0.53
C GLY A 76 -14.95 -6.45 -0.41
N GLU A 77 -16.12 -7.03 -0.20
CA GLU A 77 -17.35 -6.61 -0.88
C GLU A 77 -17.85 -5.27 -0.34
N LYS A 78 -18.15 -4.32 -1.22
CA LYS A 78 -18.76 -3.04 -0.89
C LYS A 78 -20.07 -2.87 -1.66
N LYS A 79 -21.12 -2.40 -0.98
CA LYS A 79 -22.48 -2.29 -1.56
C LYS A 79 -22.69 -1.06 -2.45
N THR A 80 -21.72 -0.16 -2.49
CA THR A 80 -21.71 1.02 -3.36
C THR A 80 -20.35 1.19 -4.02
N ALA A 81 -20.30 2.06 -5.03
CA ALA A 81 -19.06 2.56 -5.58
C ALA A 81 -18.37 3.57 -4.64
N GLY A 82 -17.17 4.03 -5.02
CA GLY A 82 -16.41 5.07 -4.30
C GLY A 82 -15.37 4.56 -3.30
N TYR A 83 -15.41 3.27 -2.97
CA TYR A 83 -14.39 2.63 -2.16
C TYR A 83 -13.14 2.33 -3.00
N THR A 84 -11.95 2.72 -2.52
CA THR A 84 -10.68 2.39 -3.17
C THR A 84 -9.67 1.80 -2.19
N VAL A 85 -8.64 1.16 -2.73
CA VAL A 85 -7.49 0.60 -2.02
C VAL A 85 -6.21 0.86 -2.81
N THR A 86 -5.17 1.33 -2.14
CA THR A 86 -3.82 1.50 -2.68
C THR A 86 -2.80 0.83 -1.76
N ILE A 87 -1.61 0.53 -2.27
CA ILE A 87 -0.49 0.05 -1.46
C ILE A 87 0.48 1.21 -1.31
N ASP A 88 0.72 1.65 -0.08
CA ASP A 88 1.74 2.67 0.24
C ASP A 88 3.13 2.05 0.16
N ARG A 89 3.36 0.99 0.95
CA ARG A 89 4.64 0.29 0.98
C ARG A 89 4.52 -1.18 1.34
N ILE A 90 5.54 -1.93 0.96
CA ILE A 90 5.70 -3.34 1.32
C ILE A 90 7.04 -3.48 2.04
N GLU A 91 7.00 -4.04 3.25
CA GLU A 91 8.18 -4.25 4.07
C GLU A 91 8.49 -5.75 4.20
N LYS A 92 9.75 -6.09 3.92
CA LYS A 92 10.30 -7.42 4.13
C LYS A 92 10.92 -7.51 5.51
N VAL A 93 10.39 -8.40 6.35
CA VAL A 93 10.86 -8.66 7.71
C VAL A 93 11.54 -10.02 7.78
N LYS A 94 12.73 -10.08 8.37
CA LYS A 94 13.48 -11.33 8.50
C LYS A 94 12.73 -12.28 9.45
N SER A 95 12.55 -13.53 9.03
CA SER A 95 11.91 -14.59 9.81
C SER A 95 12.87 -15.78 9.93
N LYS A 96 12.61 -16.72 10.85
CA LYS A 96 13.57 -17.78 11.22
C LYS A 96 14.18 -18.51 10.01
N ASN A 97 13.34 -18.89 9.03
CA ASN A 97 13.75 -19.72 7.88
C ASN A 97 13.69 -18.98 6.53
N ASN A 98 13.09 -17.78 6.47
CA ASN A 98 12.90 -17.02 5.24
C ASN A 98 12.60 -15.55 5.58
N PHE A 99 11.46 -15.02 5.17
CA PHE A 99 10.97 -13.70 5.53
C PHE A 99 9.45 -13.68 5.59
N ASP A 100 8.94 -12.70 6.29
CA ASP A 100 7.53 -12.32 6.31
C ASP A 100 7.37 -11.00 5.57
N LEU A 101 6.17 -10.74 5.03
CA LEU A 101 5.82 -9.46 4.42
C LEU A 101 4.81 -8.72 5.26
N ILE A 102 5.02 -7.42 5.42
CA ILE A 102 4.02 -6.48 5.92
C ILE A 102 3.63 -5.58 4.75
N VAL A 103 2.35 -5.56 4.41
CA VAL A 103 1.78 -4.73 3.35
C VAL A 103 1.01 -3.61 4.01
N TYR A 104 1.44 -2.38 3.77
CA TYR A 104 0.76 -1.17 4.22
C TYR A 104 -0.15 -0.70 3.10
N ALA A 105 -1.45 -0.74 3.35
CA ALA A 105 -2.47 -0.34 2.39
C ALA A 105 -3.25 0.87 2.90
N GLU A 106 -3.58 1.79 2.00
CA GLU A 106 -4.46 2.91 2.29
C GLU A 106 -5.85 2.62 1.74
N TYR A 107 -6.85 2.80 2.59
CA TYR A 107 -8.26 2.65 2.26
C TYR A 107 -8.92 4.01 2.22
N LYS A 108 -9.61 4.30 1.12
CA LYS A 108 -10.39 5.52 0.97
C LYS A 108 -11.86 5.23 0.78
N ASP A 109 -12.67 5.70 1.71
CA ASP A 109 -14.12 5.57 1.70
C ASP A 109 -14.75 6.70 0.88
N PRO A 110 -15.91 6.47 0.25
CA PRO A 110 -16.70 7.59 -0.25
C PRO A 110 -17.11 8.49 0.92
N LYS A 111 -17.18 9.79 0.68
CA LYS A 111 -17.58 10.73 1.75
C LYS A 111 -19.04 10.45 2.15
N PRO A 112 -19.44 10.71 3.42
CA PRO A 112 -20.80 10.41 3.90
C PRO A 112 -21.94 10.99 3.04
N ASN A 113 -21.71 12.10 2.34
CA ASN A 113 -22.68 12.76 1.47
C ASN A 113 -22.32 12.70 -0.02
N GLU A 114 -21.35 11.86 -0.40
CA GLU A 114 -20.96 11.68 -1.79
C GLU A 114 -22.02 10.87 -2.54
N LEU A 115 -22.46 11.39 -3.69
CA LEU A 115 -23.38 10.67 -4.55
C LEU A 115 -22.63 9.55 -5.27
N VAL A 116 -22.78 8.32 -4.79
CA VAL A 116 -22.17 7.12 -5.36
C VAL A 116 -23.22 6.14 -5.90
N ALA A 117 -22.85 5.39 -6.94
CA ALA A 117 -23.73 4.36 -7.50
C ALA A 117 -23.94 3.20 -6.52
N GLN A 118 -25.18 2.71 -6.43
CA GLN A 118 -25.54 1.54 -5.62
C GLN A 118 -25.28 0.25 -6.41
N VAL A 119 -24.01 -0.13 -6.51
CA VAL A 119 -23.56 -1.35 -7.19
C VAL A 119 -22.55 -2.06 -6.30
N ILE A 120 -22.62 -3.39 -6.29
CA ILE A 120 -21.66 -4.22 -5.58
C ILE A 120 -20.29 -4.08 -6.26
N THR A 121 -19.28 -3.68 -5.48
CA THR A 121 -17.89 -3.51 -5.95
C THR A 121 -16.92 -4.32 -5.10
N TYR A 122 -15.76 -4.63 -5.68
CA TYR A 122 -14.68 -5.36 -5.04
C TYR A 122 -13.35 -4.62 -5.23
N PRO A 123 -13.11 -3.50 -4.51
CA PRO A 123 -11.89 -2.73 -4.67
C PRO A 123 -10.67 -3.60 -4.40
N THR A 124 -9.76 -3.68 -5.38
CA THR A 124 -8.61 -4.57 -5.34
C THR A 124 -7.44 -3.91 -6.06
N VAL A 125 -6.25 -4.10 -5.52
CA VAL A 125 -4.99 -3.70 -6.16
C VAL A 125 -4.07 -4.92 -6.27
N VAL A 126 -3.43 -5.07 -7.43
CA VAL A 126 -2.47 -6.13 -7.72
C VAL A 126 -1.15 -5.48 -8.07
N VAL A 127 -0.08 -5.90 -7.43
CA VAL A 127 1.27 -5.40 -7.68
C VAL A 127 2.23 -6.54 -7.97
N LYS A 128 3.14 -6.31 -8.90
CA LYS A 128 4.30 -7.16 -9.15
C LYS A 128 5.44 -6.70 -8.27
N THR A 129 6.08 -7.62 -7.56
CA THR A 129 7.18 -7.29 -6.64
C THR A 129 8.52 -7.76 -7.19
N GLU A 130 9.61 -7.15 -6.73
CA GLU A 130 10.98 -7.61 -7.02
C GLU A 130 11.41 -8.86 -6.22
N LEU A 131 10.48 -9.52 -5.53
CA LEU A 131 10.77 -10.70 -4.72
C LEU A 131 10.97 -11.93 -5.60
N ASN A 132 11.93 -12.76 -5.21
CA ASN A 132 12.27 -14.01 -5.88
C ASN A 132 11.64 -15.26 -5.24
N LYS A 133 11.09 -15.12 -4.04
CA LYS A 133 10.48 -16.20 -3.24
C LYS A 133 9.21 -15.69 -2.58
N LEU A 134 8.30 -16.62 -2.25
CA LEU A 134 7.12 -16.29 -1.44
C LEU A 134 7.52 -16.05 0.02
N PRO A 135 6.82 -15.15 0.73
CA PRO A 135 6.96 -15.04 2.17
C PRO A 135 6.36 -16.24 2.90
N ASN A 136 6.76 -16.44 4.15
CA ASN A 136 6.12 -17.43 5.02
C ASN A 136 4.76 -16.95 5.52
N LYS A 137 4.69 -15.67 5.92
CA LYS A 137 3.46 -15.00 6.32
C LYS A 137 3.35 -13.64 5.64
N ILE A 138 2.11 -13.24 5.39
CA ILE A 138 1.77 -11.90 4.95
C ILE A 138 0.86 -11.27 6.01
N LYS A 139 1.21 -10.06 6.44
CA LYS A 139 0.41 -9.24 7.34
C LYS A 139 -0.06 -8.03 6.56
N LEU A 140 -1.34 -7.71 6.70
CA LEU A 140 -1.93 -6.48 6.18
C LEU A 140 -2.00 -5.46 7.33
N GLU A 141 -1.45 -4.28 7.10
CA GLU A 141 -1.65 -3.10 7.93
C GLU A 141 -2.42 -2.08 7.10
N THR A 142 -3.52 -1.55 7.63
CA THR A 142 -4.41 -0.67 6.89
C THR A 142 -4.47 0.70 7.54
N GLU A 143 -4.36 1.75 6.74
CA GLU A 143 -4.62 3.13 7.12
C GLU A 143 -5.85 3.64 6.38
N TYR A 144 -6.72 4.39 7.07
CA TYR A 144 -7.90 5.01 6.46
C TYR A 144 -7.58 6.46 6.14
N VAL A 145 -7.69 6.82 4.87
CA VAL A 145 -7.42 8.17 4.36
C VAL A 145 -8.73 8.87 3.98
N GLU A 146 -8.80 10.18 4.25
CA GLU A 146 -9.99 11.03 4.02
C GLU A 146 -10.19 11.47 2.54
#